data_AF-A0A0E3YHC8-F1
#
_entry.id   AF-A0A0E3YHC8-F1
#
_cell.length_a   1.000
_cell.length_b   1.000
_cell.length_c   1.000
_cell.angle_alpha   90.00
_cell.angle_beta   90.00
_cell.angle_gamma   90.00
#
_symmetry.space_group_name_H-M   'P 1'
#
loop_
_entity.id
_entity.type
_entity.pdbx_description
1 polymer ?
#
loop_
_entity_poly.entity_id
_entity_poly.type
_entity_poly.pdbx_seq_one_letter_code
_entity_poly.pdbx_strand_id
1 'polypeptide(L)'
;MTERVLGARFNLAALARSSGFDQGGSAYQKIRASLQRLSNVSVVLKRENQQCSCHLVGSYVLDQHTGELVMSLSPLLSAAVLARRGYLRINMSEVRLLKKEVALLLHNRLHWINQGTARHATLDTLILYAYPDAQTGTALRKRRKAVRDSLGELRRIGWSVTETSTGKFRISGPLRSVADRPQTAPVSTSNW
;
A
#
# COMPACT_ATOMS: atom_id res chain seq x y z
N MET A 1 14.61 10.73 22.59
CA MET A 1 13.41 10.23 21.88
C MET A 1 13.30 8.75 22.25
N THR A 2 12.31 8.34 23.04
CA THR A 2 12.17 6.93 23.44
C THR A 2 11.71 6.13 22.23
N GLU A 3 12.58 5.30 21.68
CA GLU A 3 12.30 4.49 20.50
C GLU A 3 11.33 3.38 20.88
N ARG A 4 10.10 3.44 20.38
CA ARG A 4 9.08 2.40 20.56
C ARG A 4 9.00 1.60 19.27
N VAL A 5 9.26 0.30 19.39
CA VAL A 5 9.23 -0.64 18.28
C VAL A 5 8.00 -1.54 18.43
N LEU A 6 7.21 -1.64 17.37
CA LEU A 6 6.10 -2.58 17.30
C LEU A 6 6.58 -3.92 16.74
N GLY A 7 6.33 -4.99 17.49
CA GLY A 7 6.47 -6.36 17.03
C GLY A 7 5.15 -6.91 16.50
N ALA A 8 5.22 -7.73 15.46
CA ALA A 8 4.11 -8.51 14.95
C ALA A 8 4.51 -9.99 14.84
N ARG A 9 3.60 -10.88 15.23
CA ARG A 9 3.78 -12.34 15.17
C ARG A 9 2.62 -12.94 14.38
N PHE A 10 2.93 -13.66 13.31
CA PHE A 10 1.94 -14.31 12.44
C PHE A 10 2.60 -15.43 11.63
N ASN A 11 1.82 -16.15 10.82
CA ASN A 11 2.33 -17.21 9.94
C ASN A 11 2.37 -16.74 8.48
N LEU A 12 3.33 -17.22 7.68
CA LEU A 12 3.38 -17.06 6.21
C LEU A 12 2.04 -17.30 5.51
N ALA A 13 1.28 -18.30 5.93
CA ALA A 13 -0.04 -18.60 5.38
C ALA A 13 -1.04 -17.47 5.66
N ALA A 14 -1.03 -16.91 6.87
CA ALA A 14 -1.86 -15.75 7.21
C ALA A 14 -1.44 -14.52 6.40
N LEU A 15 -0.14 -14.29 6.23
CA LEU A 15 0.39 -13.21 5.41
C LEU A 15 0.02 -13.34 3.93
N ALA A 16 0.11 -14.56 3.39
CA ALA A 16 -0.31 -14.84 2.02
C ALA A 16 -1.80 -14.56 1.82
N ARG A 17 -2.67 -15.01 2.74
CA ARG A 17 -4.11 -14.73 2.68
C ARG A 17 -4.40 -13.23 2.76
N SER A 18 -3.77 -12.53 3.71
CA SER A 18 -4.00 -11.09 3.88
C SER A 18 -3.55 -10.30 2.65
N SER A 19 -2.49 -10.76 1.99
CA SER A 19 -1.89 -10.10 0.82
C SER A 19 -2.52 -10.51 -0.52
N GLY A 20 -3.46 -11.47 -0.54
CA GLY A 20 -4.10 -11.93 -1.76
C GLY A 20 -3.32 -12.98 -2.56
N PHE A 21 -2.32 -13.61 -1.96
CA PHE A 21 -1.60 -14.71 -2.58
C PHE A 21 -2.29 -16.05 -2.32
N ASP A 22 -2.22 -16.92 -3.31
CA ASP A 22 -2.56 -18.33 -3.15
C ASP A 22 -1.67 -18.99 -2.08
N GLN A 23 -2.22 -20.00 -1.41
CA GLN A 23 -1.48 -20.78 -0.42
C GLN A 23 -0.70 -21.88 -1.14
N GLY A 24 0.56 -21.62 -1.45
CA GLY A 24 1.41 -22.58 -2.15
C GLY A 24 2.89 -22.22 -2.13
N GLY A 25 3.74 -23.19 -2.49
CA GLY A 25 5.20 -23.04 -2.41
C GLY A 25 5.75 -21.84 -3.18
N SER A 26 5.28 -21.62 -4.42
CA SER A 26 5.71 -20.48 -5.24
C SER A 26 5.33 -19.12 -4.61
N ALA A 27 4.15 -19.02 -4.03
CA ALA A 27 3.72 -17.81 -3.33
C ALA A 27 4.57 -17.54 -2.08
N TYR A 28 4.86 -18.57 -1.28
CA TYR A 28 5.71 -18.43 -0.11
C TYR A 28 7.15 -18.05 -0.49
N GLN A 29 7.70 -18.57 -1.58
CA GLN A 29 9.00 -18.14 -2.10
C GLN A 29 9.00 -16.65 -2.48
N LYS A 30 7.95 -16.18 -3.17
CA LYS A 30 7.79 -14.75 -3.51
C LYS A 30 7.69 -13.86 -2.27
N ILE A 31 6.97 -14.31 -1.24
CA ILE A 31 6.84 -13.60 0.03
C ILE A 31 8.19 -13.53 0.74
N ARG A 32 8.92 -14.66 0.85
CA ARG A 32 10.27 -14.71 1.45
C ARG A 32 11.24 -13.76 0.74
N ALA A 33 11.27 -13.80 -0.59
CA ALA A 33 12.10 -12.90 -1.38
C ALA A 33 11.70 -11.43 -1.16
N SER A 34 10.42 -11.14 -0.97
CA SER A 34 9.94 -9.78 -0.70
C SER A 34 10.31 -9.30 0.70
N LEU A 35 10.22 -10.17 1.71
CA LEU A 35 10.67 -9.86 3.08
C LEU A 35 12.17 -9.55 3.12
N GLN A 36 12.99 -10.34 2.43
CA GLN A 36 14.42 -10.10 2.32
C GLN A 36 14.73 -8.78 1.59
N ARG A 37 14.00 -8.45 0.52
CA ARG A 37 14.17 -7.14 -0.14
C ARG A 37 13.76 -5.99 0.79
N LEU A 38 12.66 -6.13 1.51
CA LEU A 38 12.16 -5.10 2.45
C LEU A 38 13.11 -4.87 3.63
N SER A 39 13.78 -5.91 4.15
CA SER A 39 14.78 -5.75 5.21
C SER A 39 16.00 -4.95 4.76
N ASN A 40 16.31 -4.94 3.46
CA ASN A 40 17.43 -4.19 2.90
C ASN A 40 17.06 -2.74 2.55
N VAL A 41 15.80 -2.32 2.73
CA VAL A 41 15.37 -0.94 2.47
C VAL A 41 15.71 -0.07 3.67
N SER A 42 16.68 0.82 3.50
CA SER A 42 17.03 1.85 4.47
C SER A 42 16.28 3.15 4.18
N VAL A 43 15.74 3.77 5.22
CA VAL A 43 15.05 5.06 5.19
C VAL A 43 15.86 6.07 6.00
N VAL A 44 16.15 7.22 5.40
CA VAL A 44 16.80 8.34 6.07
C VAL A 44 15.76 9.42 6.35
N LEU A 45 15.61 9.77 7.62
CA LEU A 45 14.72 10.83 8.07
C LEU A 45 15.54 12.06 8.40
N LYS A 46 15.22 13.18 7.74
CA LYS A 46 15.78 14.49 8.03
C LYS A 46 14.72 15.36 8.69
N ARG A 47 15.06 15.94 9.83
CA ARG A 47 14.33 17.00 10.55
C ARG A 47 15.27 18.19 10.69
N GLU A 48 14.71 19.37 10.97
CA GLU A 48 15.45 20.65 10.97
C GLU A 48 16.85 20.59 11.60
N ASN A 49 16.99 19.93 12.76
CA ASN A 49 18.27 19.79 13.47
C ASN A 49 18.69 18.32 13.73
N GLN A 50 18.07 17.33 13.08
CA GLN A 50 18.33 15.91 13.36
C GLN A 50 18.25 15.06 12.09
N GLN A 51 19.19 14.12 11.96
CA GLN A 51 19.14 13.07 10.96
C GLN A 51 19.19 11.71 11.65
N CYS A 52 18.33 10.78 11.24
CA CYS A 52 18.40 9.39 11.66
C CYS A 52 18.16 8.46 10.47
N SER A 53 18.66 7.24 10.56
CA SER A 53 18.42 6.18 9.60
C SER A 53 17.82 4.97 10.30
N CYS A 54 16.92 4.28 9.60
CA CYS A 54 16.39 2.99 10.06
C CYS A 54 16.06 2.12 8.85
N HIS A 55 16.02 0.80 9.04
CA HIS A 55 15.46 -0.10 8.02
C HIS A 55 13.94 -0.07 8.07
N LEU A 56 13.27 -0.26 6.94
CA LEU A 56 11.80 -0.29 6.87
C LEU A 56 11.20 -1.45 7.69
N VAL A 57 11.85 -2.61 7.62
CA VAL A 57 11.65 -3.74 8.54
C VAL A 57 12.84 -3.74 9.49
N GLY A 58 12.62 -3.57 10.79
CA GLY A 58 13.72 -3.50 11.76
C GLY A 58 14.47 -4.82 11.87
N SER A 59 13.72 -5.91 12.01
CA SER A 59 14.21 -7.29 12.03
C SER A 59 13.06 -8.23 11.71
N TYR A 60 13.37 -9.42 11.21
CA TYR A 60 12.41 -10.51 11.15
C TYR A 60 13.09 -11.85 11.39
N VAL A 61 12.34 -12.77 11.99
CA VAL A 61 12.71 -14.17 12.18
C VAL A 61 11.61 -14.99 11.52
N LEU A 62 12.00 -15.83 10.57
CA LEU A 62 11.11 -16.75 9.89
C LEU A 62 11.56 -18.18 10.15
N ASP A 63 10.72 -18.94 10.85
CA ASP A 63 10.89 -20.38 10.95
C ASP A 63 10.51 -21.03 9.61
N GLN A 64 11.48 -21.69 8.99
CA GLN A 64 11.30 -22.30 7.67
C GLN A 64 10.44 -23.57 7.72
N HIS A 65 10.35 -24.22 8.88
CA HIS A 65 9.59 -25.45 9.09
C HIS A 65 8.14 -25.15 9.48
N THR A 66 7.92 -24.28 10.47
CA THR A 66 6.55 -23.94 10.93
C THR A 66 5.90 -22.82 10.12
N GLY A 67 6.70 -22.02 9.40
CA GLY A 67 6.23 -20.83 8.69
C GLY A 67 5.91 -19.66 9.63
N GLU A 68 6.31 -19.75 10.90
CA GLU A 68 6.12 -18.69 11.88
C GLU A 68 7.04 -17.50 11.57
N LEU A 69 6.45 -16.31 11.51
CA LEU A 69 7.12 -15.05 11.23
C LEU A 69 6.91 -14.10 12.40
N VAL A 70 8.02 -13.71 13.02
CA VAL A 70 8.08 -12.60 13.97
C VAL A 70 8.82 -11.47 13.30
N MET A 71 8.24 -10.28 13.25
CA MET A 71 8.89 -9.10 12.67
C MET A 71 8.76 -7.88 13.55
N SER A 72 9.77 -7.02 13.54
CA SER A 72 9.72 -5.69 14.12
C SER A 72 9.56 -4.64 13.02
N LEU A 73 8.66 -3.69 13.23
CA LEU A 73 8.49 -2.54 12.37
C LEU A 73 9.54 -1.49 12.70
N SER A 74 9.96 -0.72 11.69
CA SER A 74 10.82 0.44 11.94
C SER A 74 10.21 1.39 12.98
N PRO A 75 11.02 2.16 13.71
CA PRO A 75 10.51 3.16 14.64
C PRO A 75 9.58 4.18 13.97
N LEU A 76 9.85 4.49 12.70
CA LEU A 76 9.01 5.37 11.89
C LEU A 76 7.60 4.79 11.69
N LEU A 77 7.53 3.53 11.24
CA LEU A 77 6.25 2.84 11.04
C LEU A 77 5.54 2.61 12.37
N SER A 78 6.29 2.23 13.40
CA SER A 78 5.79 2.04 14.76
C SER A 78 5.16 3.32 15.30
N ALA A 79 5.80 4.47 15.10
CA ALA A 79 5.24 5.76 15.48
C ALA A 79 3.97 6.10 14.70
N ALA A 80 3.92 5.85 13.39
CA ALA A 80 2.73 6.11 12.58
C ALA A 80 1.52 5.27 13.03
N VAL A 81 1.75 4.00 13.36
CA VAL A 81 0.72 3.10 13.89
C VAL A 81 0.28 3.52 15.30
N LEU A 82 1.23 3.71 16.23
CA LEU A 82 0.94 4.04 17.63
C LEU A 82 0.30 5.42 17.80
N ALA A 83 0.78 6.43 17.08
CA ALA A 83 0.24 7.78 17.15
C ALA A 83 -1.11 7.93 16.43
N ARG A 84 -1.55 6.90 15.69
CA ARG A 84 -2.75 6.91 14.84
C ARG A 84 -2.84 8.13 13.92
N ARG A 85 -1.69 8.62 13.46
CA ARG A 85 -1.55 9.81 12.59
C ARG A 85 -0.53 9.51 11.49
N GLY A 86 -0.72 10.12 10.32
CA GLY A 86 0.22 9.99 9.21
C GLY A 86 0.18 8.64 8.49
N TYR A 87 -0.91 7.87 8.62
CA TYR A 87 -1.14 6.66 7.81
C TYR A 87 -2.27 6.90 6.80
N LEU A 88 -2.19 6.23 5.65
CA LEU A 88 -3.28 6.11 4.70
C LEU A 88 -3.86 4.71 4.81
N ARG A 89 -5.20 4.60 4.89
CA ARG A 89 -5.88 3.29 4.91
C ARG A 89 -5.95 2.77 3.49
N ILE A 90 -5.35 1.60 3.27
CA ILE A 90 -5.46 0.84 2.03
C ILE A 90 -6.52 -0.23 2.20
N ASN A 91 -7.48 -0.28 1.27
CA ASN A 91 -8.50 -1.32 1.28
C ASN A 91 -7.95 -2.60 0.63
N MET A 92 -7.66 -3.61 1.44
CA MET A 92 -7.12 -4.87 0.94
C MET A 92 -8.12 -5.66 0.10
N SER A 93 -9.44 -5.46 0.25
CA SER A 93 -10.41 -6.12 -0.63
C SER A 93 -10.30 -5.61 -2.08
N GLU A 94 -10.04 -4.31 -2.24
CA GLU A 94 -9.82 -3.69 -3.56
C GLU A 94 -8.49 -4.16 -4.15
N VAL A 95 -7.41 -4.11 -3.36
CA VAL A 95 -6.06 -4.53 -3.78
C VAL A 95 -6.06 -5.96 -4.34
N ARG A 96 -6.77 -6.89 -3.68
CA ARG A 96 -6.83 -8.30 -4.09
C ARG A 96 -7.56 -8.53 -5.42
N LEU A 97 -8.38 -7.57 -5.87
CA LEU A 97 -9.09 -7.65 -7.15
C LEU A 97 -8.23 -7.13 -8.32
N LEU A 98 -7.16 -6.40 -8.03
CA LEU A 98 -6.25 -5.84 -9.03
C LEU A 98 -5.22 -6.88 -9.49
N LYS A 99 -5.14 -7.07 -10.81
CA LYS A 99 -4.23 -8.01 -11.47
C LYS A 99 -3.03 -7.31 -12.07
N LYS A 100 -3.17 -6.06 -12.52
CA LYS A 100 -2.07 -5.29 -13.11
C LYS A 100 -1.26 -4.58 -12.05
N GLU A 101 0.07 -4.70 -12.15
CA GLU A 101 1.00 -3.99 -11.26
C GLU A 101 0.81 -2.47 -11.31
N VAL A 102 0.61 -1.90 -12.49
CA VAL A 102 0.33 -0.46 -12.65
C VAL A 102 -0.98 -0.07 -11.97
N ALA A 103 -2.01 -0.91 -12.01
CA ALA A 103 -3.27 -0.64 -11.30
C ALA A 103 -3.06 -0.65 -9.77
N LEU A 104 -2.24 -1.57 -9.25
CA LEU A 104 -1.88 -1.61 -7.84
C LEU A 104 -1.10 -0.36 -7.40
N LEU A 105 -0.13 0.09 -8.21
CA LEU A 105 0.62 1.32 -7.95
C LEU A 105 -0.29 2.55 -7.97
N LEU A 106 -1.17 2.65 -8.97
CA LEU A 106 -2.13 3.75 -9.07
C LEU A 106 -3.11 3.76 -7.89
N HIS A 107 -3.66 2.60 -7.50
CA HIS A 107 -4.53 2.47 -6.34
C HIS A 107 -3.83 2.99 -5.07
N ASN A 108 -2.60 2.52 -4.83
CA ASN A 108 -1.78 2.96 -3.70
C ASN A 108 -1.51 4.47 -3.72
N ARG A 109 -1.19 5.03 -4.89
CA ARG A 109 -0.86 6.45 -5.06
C ARG A 109 -2.07 7.37 -5.06
N LEU A 110 -3.25 6.89 -5.40
CA LEU A 110 -4.48 7.69 -5.44
C LEU A 110 -5.21 7.72 -4.09
N HIS A 111 -4.64 7.13 -3.03
CA HIS A 111 -5.24 7.14 -1.69
C HIS A 111 -5.42 8.53 -1.06
N TRP A 112 -4.78 9.57 -1.58
CA TRP A 112 -5.05 10.96 -1.18
C TRP A 112 -6.42 11.46 -1.66
N ILE A 113 -7.05 10.76 -2.59
CA ILE A 113 -8.43 11.00 -3.00
C ILE A 113 -9.34 10.35 -1.95
N ASN A 114 -9.69 11.14 -0.94
CA ASN A 114 -10.62 10.70 0.10
C ASN A 114 -11.95 10.24 -0.51
N GLN A 115 -12.56 9.24 0.11
CA GLN A 115 -13.82 8.66 -0.33
C GLN A 115 -14.91 9.73 -0.44
N GLY A 116 -15.72 9.62 -1.50
CA GLY A 116 -16.79 10.58 -1.79
C GLY A 116 -16.30 11.92 -2.34
N THR A 117 -14.99 12.20 -2.35
CA THR A 117 -14.44 13.38 -3.01
C THR A 117 -13.88 13.02 -4.38
N ALA A 118 -14.23 13.84 -5.38
CA ALA A 118 -13.63 13.73 -6.70
C ALA A 118 -12.45 14.70 -6.82
N ARG A 119 -11.36 14.24 -7.42
CA ARG A 119 -10.16 15.02 -7.68
C ARG A 119 -9.76 14.90 -9.14
N HIS A 120 -9.05 15.91 -9.63
CA HIS A 120 -8.55 15.91 -11.00
C HIS A 120 -7.10 15.43 -11.04
N ALA A 121 -6.78 14.61 -12.04
CA ALA A 121 -5.42 14.17 -12.35
C ALA A 121 -5.23 14.14 -13.87
N THR A 122 -4.04 14.52 -14.34
CA THR A 122 -3.69 14.38 -15.77
C THR A 122 -3.11 13.00 -16.03
N LEU A 123 -3.16 12.55 -17.29
CA LEU A 123 -2.53 11.31 -17.71
C LEU A 123 -1.03 11.30 -17.39
N ASP A 124 -0.35 12.43 -17.57
CA ASP A 124 1.08 12.53 -17.30
C ASP A 124 1.38 12.43 -15.80
N THR A 125 0.55 13.02 -14.92
CA THR A 125 0.65 12.81 -13.46
C THR A 125 0.46 11.34 -13.08
N LEU A 126 -0.52 10.66 -13.69
CA LEU A 126 -0.78 9.24 -13.43
C LEU A 126 0.37 8.34 -13.94
N ILE A 127 0.99 8.71 -15.06
CA ILE A 127 2.20 8.03 -15.54
C ILE A 127 3.33 8.19 -14.53
N LEU A 128 3.55 9.40 -14.01
CA LEU A 128 4.59 9.67 -13.02
C LEU A 128 4.41 8.84 -11.73
N TYR A 129 3.16 8.58 -11.33
CA TYR A 129 2.86 7.74 -10.17
C TYR A 129 3.29 6.28 -10.34
N ALA A 130 3.20 5.74 -11.55
CA ALA A 130 3.61 4.36 -11.85
C ALA A 130 5.06 4.26 -12.35
N TYR A 131 5.57 5.33 -12.95
CA TYR A 131 6.86 5.38 -13.61
C TYR A 131 7.56 6.73 -13.32
N PRO A 132 8.40 6.80 -12.28
CA PRO A 132 9.02 8.06 -11.87
C PRO A 132 10.03 8.60 -12.91
N ASP A 133 10.61 7.74 -13.75
CA ASP A 133 11.63 8.16 -14.72
C ASP A 133 11.01 8.74 -15.99
N ALA A 134 11.57 9.86 -16.46
CA ALA A 134 11.20 10.45 -17.75
C ALA A 134 11.52 9.50 -18.91
N GLN A 135 10.61 9.41 -19.88
CA GLN A 135 10.77 8.59 -21.08
C GLN A 135 10.12 9.27 -22.29
N THR A 136 10.62 8.98 -23.49
CA THR A 136 10.15 9.56 -24.75
C THR A 136 9.73 8.49 -25.76
N GLY A 137 9.07 8.91 -26.84
CA GLY A 137 8.73 8.05 -27.98
C GLY A 137 7.88 6.81 -27.64
N THR A 138 8.32 5.65 -28.13
CA THR A 138 7.57 4.37 -28.03
C THR A 138 7.37 3.91 -26.58
N ALA A 139 8.34 4.15 -25.69
CA ALA A 139 8.22 3.79 -24.28
C ALA A 139 7.10 4.58 -23.60
N LEU A 140 7.02 5.88 -23.85
CA LEU A 140 5.95 6.73 -23.33
C LEU A 140 4.57 6.30 -23.86
N ARG A 141 4.48 5.90 -25.14
CA ARG A 141 3.23 5.37 -25.72
C ARG A 141 2.77 4.09 -25.02
N LYS A 142 3.69 3.16 -24.72
CA LYS A 142 3.38 1.93 -23.97
C LYS A 142 2.91 2.24 -22.54
N ARG A 143 3.57 3.18 -21.85
CA ARG A 143 3.17 3.61 -20.48
C ARG A 143 1.80 4.28 -20.47
N ARG A 144 1.50 5.16 -21.44
CA ARG A 144 0.16 5.77 -21.63
C ARG A 144 -0.92 4.70 -21.76
N LYS A 145 -0.68 3.69 -22.60
CA LYS A 145 -1.59 2.56 -22.76
C LYS A 145 -1.75 1.79 -21.45
N ALA A 146 -0.66 1.41 -20.79
CA ALA A 146 -0.69 0.67 -19.52
C ALA A 146 -1.46 1.41 -18.41
N VAL A 147 -1.31 2.72 -18.31
CA VAL A 147 -2.06 3.56 -17.35
C VAL A 147 -3.54 3.60 -17.71
N ARG A 148 -3.92 3.85 -18.97
CA ARG A 148 -5.33 3.82 -19.40
C ARG A 148 -5.98 2.46 -19.15
N ASP A 149 -5.26 1.39 -19.47
CA ASP A 149 -5.66 0.01 -19.25
C ASP A 149 -5.83 -0.33 -17.76
N SER A 150 -5.09 0.34 -16.88
CA SER A 150 -5.17 0.21 -15.42
C SER A 150 -6.30 1.06 -14.83
N LEU A 151 -6.56 2.26 -15.38
CA LEU A 151 -7.75 3.05 -15.03
C LEU A 151 -9.04 2.30 -15.34
N GLY A 152 -9.08 1.55 -16.45
CA GLY A 152 -10.19 0.66 -16.76
C GLY A 152 -10.39 -0.46 -15.72
N GLU A 153 -9.32 -0.93 -15.09
CA GLU A 153 -9.39 -1.92 -14.02
C GLU A 153 -9.86 -1.31 -12.69
N LEU A 154 -9.40 -0.10 -12.36
CA LEU A 154 -9.91 0.65 -11.21
C LEU A 154 -11.44 0.85 -11.31
N ARG A 155 -11.96 1.15 -12.51
CA ARG A 155 -13.41 1.24 -12.75
C ARG A 155 -14.16 -0.04 -12.38
N ARG A 156 -13.59 -1.21 -12.68
CA ARG A 156 -14.24 -2.50 -12.38
C ARG A 156 -14.36 -2.80 -10.89
N ILE A 157 -13.45 -2.26 -10.08
CA ILE A 157 -13.47 -2.42 -8.62
C ILE A 157 -14.25 -1.29 -7.92
N GLY A 158 -15.00 -0.48 -8.67
CA GLY A 158 -15.92 0.53 -8.13
C GLY A 158 -15.37 1.96 -8.03
N TRP A 159 -14.14 2.22 -8.51
CA TRP A 159 -13.66 3.61 -8.61
C TRP A 159 -14.36 4.35 -9.75
N SER A 160 -14.80 5.58 -9.50
CA SER A 160 -15.30 6.44 -10.57
C SER A 160 -14.11 7.14 -11.21
N VAL A 161 -13.89 6.87 -12.50
CA VAL A 161 -12.85 7.52 -13.30
C VAL A 161 -13.51 8.04 -14.57
N THR A 162 -13.59 9.34 -14.76
CA THR A 162 -14.21 9.94 -15.96
C THR A 162 -13.19 10.83 -16.66
N GLU A 163 -13.01 10.64 -17.97
CA GLU A 163 -12.16 11.53 -18.78
C GLU A 163 -12.99 12.77 -19.13
N THR A 164 -12.65 13.92 -18.54
CA THR A 164 -13.40 15.19 -18.74
C THR A 164 -12.97 15.90 -20.02
N SER A 165 -11.71 15.71 -20.40
CA SER A 165 -11.13 16.14 -21.67
C SER A 165 -9.96 15.20 -21.96
N THR A 166 -9.45 15.18 -23.19
CA THR A 166 -8.31 14.34 -23.56
C THR A 166 -7.17 14.44 -22.54
N GLY A 167 -6.87 13.32 -21.87
CA GLY A 167 -5.80 13.22 -20.88
C GLY A 167 -6.06 13.88 -19.53
N LYS A 168 -7.27 14.36 -19.24
CA LYS A 168 -7.66 14.87 -17.91
C LYS A 168 -8.77 14.00 -17.33
N PHE A 169 -8.53 13.49 -16.12
CA PHE A 169 -9.43 12.58 -15.43
C PHE A 169 -9.98 13.21 -14.17
N ARG A 170 -11.27 13.03 -13.94
CA ARG A 170 -11.93 13.20 -12.65
C ARG A 170 -12.05 11.83 -12.01
N ILE A 171 -11.41 11.66 -10.84
CA ILE A 171 -11.30 10.37 -10.14
C ILE A 171 -11.91 10.52 -8.75
N SER A 172 -12.75 9.58 -8.33
CA SER A 172 -13.19 9.43 -6.95
C SER A 172 -13.12 7.96 -6.52
N GLY A 173 -12.68 7.73 -5.28
CA GLY A 173 -12.71 6.40 -4.68
C GLY A 173 -14.14 5.89 -4.50
N PRO A 174 -14.32 4.56 -4.36
CA PRO A 174 -15.62 3.96 -4.12
C PRO A 174 -16.25 4.49 -2.83
N LEU A 175 -17.58 4.66 -2.86
CA LEU A 175 -18.34 4.90 -1.63
C LEU A 175 -18.21 3.67 -0.74
N ARG A 176 -17.93 3.84 0.56
CA ARG A 176 -17.90 2.70 1.48
C ARG A 176 -19.24 1.99 1.45
N SER A 177 -19.22 0.66 1.33
CA SER A 177 -20.36 -0.12 1.79
C SER A 177 -20.50 0.08 3.30
N VAL A 178 -21.73 0.17 3.80
CA VAL A 178 -22.02 0.35 5.23
C VAL A 178 -21.37 -0.73 6.11
N ALA A 179 -21.09 -1.91 5.54
CA ALA A 179 -20.43 -3.04 6.18
C ALA A 179 -18.93 -2.83 6.51
N ASP A 180 -18.25 -1.88 5.86
CA ASP A 180 -16.81 -1.58 6.12
C ASP A 180 -16.62 -0.37 7.06
N ARG A 181 -17.69 0.05 7.77
CA ARG A 181 -17.52 0.90 8.95
C ARG A 181 -16.76 0.08 10.00
N PRO A 182 -15.66 0.59 10.58
CA PRO A 182 -15.08 -0.06 11.74
C PRO A 182 -16.21 -0.16 12.78
N GLN A 183 -16.51 -1.38 13.23
CA GLN A 183 -17.27 -1.55 14.45
C GLN A 183 -16.48 -0.80 15.51
N THR A 184 -16.98 0.36 15.93
CA THR A 184 -16.57 0.97 17.18
C THR A 184 -16.97 -0.03 18.25
N ALA A 185 -16.04 -0.92 18.61
CA ALA A 185 -16.17 -1.68 19.83
C ALA A 185 -16.38 -0.65 20.95
N PRO A 186 -17.42 -0.79 21.79
CA PRO A 186 -17.53 0.05 22.97
C PRO A 186 -16.24 -0.13 23.76
N VAL A 187 -15.57 0.98 24.05
CA VAL A 187 -14.43 0.99 24.96
C VAL A 187 -14.99 0.54 26.30
N SER A 188 -14.80 -0.74 26.63
CA SER A 188 -15.00 -1.24 27.99
C SER A 188 -13.92 -0.60 28.85
N THR A 189 -14.25 0.53 29.48
CA THR A 189 -13.50 1.05 30.62
C THR A 189 -13.69 0.08 31.78
N SER A 190 -12.91 -0.99 31.78
CA SER A 190 -12.72 -1.81 32.97
C SER A 190 -11.61 -1.13 33.79
N ASN A 191 -12.03 -0.40 34.82
CA ASN A 191 -11.13 0.10 35.85
C ASN A 191 -10.53 -1.09 36.61
N TRP A 192 -9.21 -1.26 36.51
CA TRP A 192 -8.34 -1.81 37.55
C TRP A 192 -6.98 -1.13 37.44
#